data_AF-A0A812HLU0-F1
#
_entry.id   AF-A0A812HLU0-F1
#
_cell.length_a   1.000
_cell.length_b   1.000
_cell.length_c   1.000
_cell.angle_alpha   90.00
_cell.angle_beta   90.00
_cell.angle_gamma   90.00
#
_symmetry.space_group_name_H-M   'P 1'
#
loop_
_entity.id
_entity.type
_entity.pdbx_description
1 polymer ?
#
loop_
_entity_poly.entity_id
_entity_poly.type
_entity_poly.pdbx_seq_one_letter_code
_entity_poly.pdbx_strand_id
1 'polypeptide(L)'
;MKLIAENYRRMVIPQITALDIDSWTQIGRGGGMSKCYLTWDGDFKWGGTDDMYMGMLSGGLAGMSRQWWDESGGYDDKMLGWGGENIDQGVRMWVCGGEIVAAPNSQVAHMWRTGSAKTSARYKHVGDTIYNRARAINAWLEEFSAKLDDYPNFAHRKSSGGANWFGERVSVSVFSRTGSQTTKRVLHEDMSTFNNVKKRLNGCRPFAWYLKRFKVVYEDAGLIPPEIFMIREDAFPCGRRCLKTQSRGVLPNDVLPGVQALTCVQEQSGLCLRYMGGAGTSGSGSEGVRLENCDQNNHRFFWHLGKTKPAAQLFKKCCSGLRAWNTDQCLQGGQSGGRGITGICELSGTNPSQAWSLTSDGLLKKGSSCLGPANSQTPGLKEAPCVSFRNKGGSRFSKMSSQIPLETKLYRKAQQEHPEVFARLNAELNVDAPSDMPKRCLEPGRSCIKLYWKGSTQCLDAEAQWVESQEDCGYYIYENQGLKQAETMACLDTWSDEDVNTWGLYECHGGNNQKFVQSDGQVFCAYVDIGSEQCFEGRAK
;
A
#
# COMPACT_ATOMS: atom_id res chain seq x y z
N MET A 1 20.98 -19.01 -19.65
CA MET A 1 21.27 -20.47 -19.64
C MET A 1 21.66 -20.99 -18.26
N LYS A 2 22.78 -20.56 -17.62
CA LYS A 2 23.22 -21.08 -16.30
C LYS A 2 22.09 -21.27 -15.27
N LEU A 3 21.31 -20.21 -15.00
CA LEU A 3 20.19 -20.27 -14.05
C LEU A 3 19.14 -21.35 -14.39
N ILE A 4 18.86 -21.60 -15.67
CA ILE A 4 17.92 -22.65 -16.14
C ILE A 4 18.53 -24.06 -15.96
N ALA A 5 19.85 -24.20 -16.08
CA ALA A 5 20.52 -25.48 -15.88
C ALA A 5 20.55 -25.89 -14.39
N GLU A 6 20.60 -24.91 -13.47
CA GLU A 6 20.53 -25.14 -12.02
C GLU A 6 19.13 -25.60 -11.56
N ASN A 7 18.06 -25.11 -12.20
CA ASN A 7 16.69 -25.62 -12.03
C ASN A 7 15.91 -25.44 -13.34
N TYR A 8 15.55 -26.54 -14.00
CA TYR A 8 14.86 -26.52 -15.29
C TYR A 8 13.48 -25.87 -15.24
N ARG A 9 12.88 -25.75 -14.05
CA ARG A 9 11.59 -25.09 -13.79
C ARG A 9 11.68 -23.57 -13.59
N ARG A 10 12.87 -22.98 -13.77
CA ARG A 10 13.05 -21.52 -13.77
C ARG A 10 12.60 -20.92 -15.10
N MET A 11 11.79 -19.86 -14.98
CA MET A 11 11.67 -18.83 -16.01
C MET A 11 12.63 -17.70 -15.65
N VAL A 12 13.47 -17.31 -16.60
CA VAL A 12 14.56 -16.34 -16.40
C VAL A 12 14.29 -15.08 -17.21
N ILE A 13 14.17 -13.94 -16.55
CA ILE A 13 13.87 -12.65 -17.18
C ILE A 13 15.17 -11.82 -17.31
N PRO A 14 15.56 -11.37 -18.50
CA PRO A 14 16.72 -10.49 -18.67
C PRO A 14 16.43 -9.09 -18.10
N GLN A 15 17.48 -8.30 -17.84
CA GLN A 15 17.29 -6.86 -17.66
C GLN A 15 16.86 -6.24 -19.00
N ILE A 16 15.63 -5.72 -19.04
CA ILE A 16 15.04 -5.09 -20.23
C ILE A 16 15.45 -3.62 -20.24
N THR A 17 16.40 -3.28 -21.12
CA THR A 17 16.90 -1.90 -21.29
C THR A 17 16.13 -1.19 -22.41
N ALA A 18 16.34 0.12 -22.59
CA ALA A 18 15.70 0.88 -23.65
C ALA A 18 16.57 0.91 -24.92
N LEU A 19 15.94 0.77 -26.08
CA LEU A 19 16.56 1.01 -27.38
C LEU A 19 16.23 2.44 -27.87
N ASP A 20 17.24 3.22 -28.22
CA ASP A 20 17.08 4.47 -28.94
C ASP A 20 16.67 4.17 -30.40
N ILE A 21 15.59 4.79 -30.88
CA ILE A 21 15.04 4.49 -32.22
C ILE A 21 15.68 5.27 -33.36
N ASP A 22 16.48 6.28 -33.03
CA ASP A 22 17.10 7.17 -34.02
C ASP A 22 18.59 6.82 -34.23
N SER A 23 19.29 6.45 -33.16
CA SER A 23 20.68 5.99 -33.17
C SER A 23 20.84 4.47 -33.15
N TRP A 24 19.78 3.71 -32.85
CA TRP A 24 19.83 2.25 -32.62
C TRP A 24 20.78 1.81 -31.49
N THR A 25 21.14 2.74 -30.59
CA THR A 25 21.99 2.44 -29.42
C THR A 25 21.15 2.02 -28.22
N GLN A 26 21.68 1.12 -27.40
CA GLN A 26 21.08 0.76 -26.12
C GLN A 26 21.29 1.90 -25.11
N ILE A 27 20.20 2.48 -24.60
CA ILE A 27 20.25 3.57 -23.62
C ILE A 27 20.39 3.00 -22.20
N GLY A 28 21.59 3.17 -21.66
CA GLY A 28 21.92 3.00 -20.24
C GLY A 28 21.75 1.58 -19.68
N ARG A 29 21.85 1.48 -18.34
CA ARG A 29 21.30 0.35 -17.58
C ARG A 29 19.79 0.57 -17.41
N GLY A 30 19.07 0.67 -18.53
CA GLY A 30 17.65 1.04 -18.54
C GLY A 30 16.80 0.15 -17.63
N GLY A 31 15.88 0.76 -16.88
CA GLY A 31 14.99 0.08 -15.94
C GLY A 31 15.73 -0.76 -14.90
N GLY A 32 16.06 -0.18 -13.74
CA GLY A 32 16.70 -0.90 -12.64
C GLY A 32 15.87 -2.14 -12.28
N MET A 33 16.39 -3.32 -12.66
CA MET A 33 15.76 -4.64 -12.54
C MET A 33 14.24 -4.60 -12.44
N SER A 34 13.58 -4.22 -13.55
CA SER A 34 12.16 -3.90 -13.64
C SER A 34 11.27 -5.10 -13.25
N LYS A 35 11.16 -5.33 -11.96
CA LYS A 35 10.31 -6.35 -11.36
C LYS A 35 8.87 -5.95 -11.53
N CYS A 36 8.03 -6.97 -11.57
CA CYS A 36 6.61 -6.78 -11.75
C CYS A 36 5.86 -7.44 -10.60
N TYR A 37 4.70 -6.88 -10.27
CA TYR A 37 3.69 -7.48 -9.41
C TYR A 37 2.31 -7.40 -10.07
N LEU A 38 1.40 -8.26 -9.62
CA LEU A 38 0.00 -8.26 -10.07
C LEU A 38 -0.84 -7.35 -9.17
N THR A 39 -1.59 -6.43 -9.77
CA THR A 39 -2.62 -5.62 -9.11
C THR A 39 -4.01 -6.24 -9.25
N TRP A 40 -4.92 -5.88 -8.35
CA TRP A 40 -6.29 -6.42 -8.29
C TRP A 40 -7.16 -6.08 -9.51
N ASP A 41 -6.79 -5.06 -10.30
CA ASP A 41 -7.43 -4.71 -11.57
C ASP A 41 -6.98 -5.60 -12.76
N GLY A 42 -6.34 -6.73 -12.46
CA GLY A 42 -5.92 -7.70 -13.45
C GLY A 42 -4.86 -7.17 -14.41
N ASP A 43 -3.92 -6.39 -13.89
CA ASP A 43 -2.78 -5.86 -14.63
C ASP A 43 -1.46 -6.12 -13.92
N PHE A 44 -0.35 -6.04 -14.65
CA PHE A 44 0.97 -6.04 -14.04
C PHE A 44 1.47 -4.60 -13.88
N LYS A 45 2.22 -4.35 -12.81
CA LYS A 45 2.88 -3.05 -12.55
C LYS A 45 4.36 -3.22 -12.38
N TRP A 46 5.12 -2.27 -12.93
CA TRP A 46 6.55 -2.15 -12.68
C TRP A 46 6.79 -1.65 -11.26
N GLY A 47 7.69 -2.31 -10.54
CA GLY A 47 7.97 -2.09 -9.12
C GLY A 47 8.22 -3.42 -8.40
N GLY A 48 8.99 -3.41 -7.33
CA GLY A 48 9.29 -4.62 -6.56
C GLY A 48 10.47 -4.47 -5.61
N THR A 49 10.80 -5.56 -4.92
CA THR A 49 11.93 -5.68 -3.99
C THR A 49 13.26 -5.81 -4.73
N ASP A 50 14.39 -5.63 -4.06
CA ASP A 50 15.70 -5.94 -4.67
C ASP A 50 16.01 -7.45 -4.80
N ASP A 51 15.09 -8.32 -4.37
CA ASP A 51 15.14 -9.80 -4.51
C ASP A 51 15.36 -10.26 -5.97
N MET A 52 16.16 -11.32 -6.18
CA MET A 52 16.30 -11.96 -7.50
C MET A 52 15.01 -12.66 -7.96
N TYR A 53 14.11 -13.02 -7.05
CA TYR A 53 12.83 -13.64 -7.36
C TYR A 53 11.77 -12.59 -7.72
N MET A 54 11.06 -12.81 -8.83
CA MET A 54 10.08 -11.86 -9.38
C MET A 54 8.65 -12.36 -9.19
N GLY A 55 7.75 -11.55 -8.64
CA GLY A 55 6.33 -11.94 -8.50
C GLY A 55 5.64 -12.14 -9.86
N MET A 56 5.93 -11.26 -10.81
CA MET A 56 5.29 -11.23 -12.14
C MET A 56 6.33 -10.93 -13.22
N LEU A 57 5.93 -11.05 -14.50
CA LEU A 57 6.72 -10.68 -15.66
C LEU A 57 5.94 -9.78 -16.62
N SER A 58 6.66 -9.07 -17.49
CA SER A 58 6.10 -8.31 -18.61
C SER A 58 5.68 -9.17 -19.81
N GLY A 59 6.05 -10.46 -19.83
CA GLY A 59 5.67 -11.44 -20.85
C GLY A 59 6.65 -11.58 -22.01
N GLY A 60 6.97 -10.48 -22.70
CA GLY A 60 7.62 -10.53 -24.02
C GLY A 60 9.09 -10.98 -24.07
N LEU A 61 9.81 -11.02 -22.94
CA LEU A 61 11.23 -11.37 -22.88
C LEU A 61 11.48 -12.32 -21.69
N ALA A 62 11.65 -13.61 -21.99
CA ALA A 62 11.94 -14.66 -21.00
C ALA A 62 12.74 -15.81 -21.63
N GLY A 63 13.50 -16.54 -20.80
CA GLY A 63 14.12 -17.81 -21.15
C GLY A 63 13.67 -18.92 -20.20
N MET A 64 13.37 -20.11 -20.73
CA MET A 64 12.86 -21.25 -19.97
C MET A 64 13.31 -22.56 -20.62
N SER A 65 13.35 -23.66 -19.87
CA SER A 65 13.63 -24.97 -20.47
C SER A 65 12.45 -25.43 -21.33
N ARG A 66 12.73 -26.12 -22.46
CA ARG A 66 11.67 -26.75 -23.27
C ARG A 66 10.88 -27.77 -22.45
N GLN A 67 11.57 -28.55 -21.61
CA GLN A 67 10.94 -29.51 -20.71
C GLN A 67 9.87 -28.85 -19.84
N TRP A 68 10.17 -27.73 -19.17
CA TRP A 68 9.19 -27.04 -18.32
C TRP A 68 8.12 -26.30 -19.13
N TRP A 69 8.41 -25.84 -20.35
CA TRP A 69 7.37 -25.36 -21.26
C TRP A 69 6.33 -26.45 -21.57
N ASP A 70 6.78 -27.65 -21.93
CA ASP A 70 5.93 -28.80 -22.27
C ASP A 70 5.19 -29.37 -21.02
N GLU A 71 5.89 -29.51 -19.88
CA GLU A 71 5.31 -29.94 -18.59
C GLU A 71 4.30 -28.94 -18.03
N SER A 72 4.62 -27.64 -18.06
CA SER A 72 3.68 -26.62 -17.60
C SER A 72 2.51 -26.50 -18.58
N GLY A 73 2.73 -26.56 -19.89
CA GLY A 73 1.69 -26.60 -20.92
C GLY A 73 1.62 -25.38 -21.83
N GLY A 74 2.73 -24.67 -22.02
CA GLY A 74 2.78 -23.48 -22.88
C GLY A 74 1.80 -22.38 -22.47
N TYR A 75 1.20 -21.74 -23.48
CA TYR A 75 0.09 -20.77 -23.33
C TYR A 75 -1.27 -21.45 -23.46
N ASP A 76 -2.29 -20.83 -22.85
CA ASP A 76 -3.69 -21.19 -23.07
C ASP A 76 -4.13 -20.89 -24.51
N ASP A 77 -4.50 -21.94 -25.24
CA ASP A 77 -4.83 -21.96 -26.65
C ASP A 77 -6.10 -21.17 -27.03
N LYS A 78 -6.88 -20.78 -26.01
CA LYS A 78 -8.10 -19.96 -26.13
C LYS A 78 -7.87 -18.48 -25.86
N MET A 79 -6.66 -18.05 -25.47
CA MET A 79 -6.35 -16.62 -25.39
C MET A 79 -6.31 -16.01 -26.80
N LEU A 80 -6.93 -14.84 -26.94
CA LEU A 80 -7.13 -14.17 -28.23
C LEU A 80 -6.19 -12.97 -28.34
N GLY A 81 -5.20 -13.06 -29.23
CA GLY A 81 -4.35 -11.93 -29.62
C GLY A 81 -3.31 -11.53 -28.56
N TRP A 82 -3.58 -10.47 -27.79
CA TRP A 82 -2.59 -9.85 -26.90
C TRP A 82 -3.10 -9.55 -25.49
N GLY A 83 -2.23 -9.76 -24.51
CA GLY A 83 -2.38 -9.38 -23.12
C GLY A 83 -3.08 -10.44 -22.28
N GLY A 84 -2.67 -10.59 -21.02
CA GLY A 84 -3.19 -11.59 -20.08
C GLY A 84 -2.36 -12.88 -20.02
N GLU A 85 -1.59 -13.20 -21.06
CA GLU A 85 -0.70 -14.36 -21.11
C GLU A 85 0.43 -14.26 -20.08
N ASN A 86 0.90 -13.04 -19.80
CA ASN A 86 1.91 -12.77 -18.79
C ASN A 86 1.37 -12.96 -17.36
N ILE A 87 0.07 -12.76 -17.13
CA ILE A 87 -0.58 -13.01 -15.83
C ILE A 87 -0.77 -14.51 -15.61
N ASP A 88 -1.22 -15.24 -16.65
CA ASP A 88 -1.29 -16.70 -16.63
C ASP A 88 0.08 -17.28 -16.27
N GLN A 89 1.10 -17.04 -17.10
CA GLN A 89 2.45 -17.55 -16.85
C GLN A 89 2.97 -17.09 -15.48
N GLY A 90 2.81 -15.81 -15.15
CA GLY A 90 3.34 -15.21 -13.93
C GLY A 90 2.85 -15.89 -12.65
N VAL A 91 1.54 -16.01 -12.47
CA VAL A 91 0.97 -16.67 -11.28
C VAL A 91 1.24 -18.18 -11.33
N ARG A 92 1.00 -18.82 -12.48
CA ARG A 92 1.11 -20.27 -12.70
C ARG A 92 2.49 -20.81 -12.37
N MET A 93 3.55 -20.11 -12.76
CA MET A 93 4.93 -20.48 -12.42
C MET A 93 5.09 -20.67 -10.92
N TRP A 94 4.61 -19.73 -10.11
CA TRP A 94 4.74 -19.77 -8.66
C TRP A 94 3.81 -20.78 -7.98
N VAL A 95 2.52 -20.80 -8.34
CA VAL A 95 1.57 -21.69 -7.67
C VAL A 95 1.77 -23.16 -8.06
N CYS A 96 2.25 -23.45 -9.27
CA CYS A 96 2.45 -24.83 -9.74
C CYS A 96 3.92 -25.33 -9.66
N GLY A 97 4.76 -24.70 -8.83
CA GLY A 97 6.07 -25.26 -8.44
C GLY A 97 7.23 -25.06 -9.41
N GLY A 98 7.16 -24.03 -10.26
CA GLY A 98 8.32 -23.38 -10.85
C GLY A 98 8.68 -22.10 -10.08
N GLU A 99 9.53 -21.26 -10.68
CA GLU A 99 9.92 -19.96 -10.12
C GLU A 99 10.32 -18.98 -11.22
N ILE A 100 10.22 -17.67 -10.95
CA ILE A 100 10.62 -16.61 -11.88
C ILE A 100 11.81 -15.87 -11.27
N VAL A 101 12.94 -15.86 -11.98
CA VAL A 101 14.18 -15.23 -11.51
C VAL A 101 14.68 -14.18 -12.50
N ALA A 102 15.21 -13.09 -11.97
CA ALA A 102 15.78 -12.02 -12.76
C ALA A 102 17.28 -12.27 -13.03
N ALA A 103 17.74 -12.02 -14.26
CA ALA A 103 19.12 -12.19 -14.70
C ALA A 103 19.78 -10.83 -14.97
N PRO A 104 20.34 -10.14 -13.96
CA PRO A 104 20.87 -8.77 -14.11
C PRO A 104 22.01 -8.65 -15.13
N ASN A 105 22.80 -9.73 -15.28
CA ASN A 105 23.93 -9.78 -16.20
C ASN A 105 23.52 -10.15 -17.64
N SER A 106 22.22 -10.36 -17.90
CA SER A 106 21.68 -10.65 -19.24
C SER A 106 20.83 -9.47 -19.67
N GLN A 107 21.35 -8.61 -20.54
CA GLN A 107 20.65 -7.41 -21.00
C GLN A 107 20.03 -7.62 -22.39
N VAL A 108 18.81 -7.11 -22.58
CA VAL A 108 18.13 -7.07 -23.88
C VAL A 108 17.51 -5.69 -24.06
N ALA A 109 17.89 -4.97 -25.12
CA ALA A 109 17.31 -3.67 -25.44
C ALA A 109 15.93 -3.84 -26.09
N HIS A 110 14.94 -3.09 -25.60
CA HIS A 110 13.57 -3.11 -26.10
C HIS A 110 13.16 -1.73 -26.66
N MET A 111 12.52 -1.72 -27.82
CA MET A 111 11.92 -0.51 -28.40
C MET A 111 10.59 -0.19 -27.70
N TRP A 112 10.61 0.75 -26.76
CA TRP A 112 9.40 1.23 -26.11
C TRP A 112 8.54 2.06 -27.07
N ARG A 113 7.21 1.86 -27.03
CA ARG A 113 6.27 2.63 -27.85
C ARG A 113 6.06 4.00 -27.21
N THR A 114 6.34 5.06 -27.96
CA THR A 114 6.23 6.46 -27.51
C THR A 114 4.99 7.18 -28.07
N GLY A 115 4.10 6.47 -28.75
CA GLY A 115 2.97 7.04 -29.50
C GLY A 115 3.37 7.68 -30.84
N SER A 116 4.67 7.91 -31.07
CA SER A 116 5.21 8.39 -32.34
C SER A 116 4.99 7.40 -33.49
N ALA A 117 4.79 7.90 -34.70
CA ALA A 117 4.61 7.09 -35.92
C ALA A 117 5.76 6.09 -36.20
N LYS A 118 6.98 6.37 -35.69
CA LYS A 118 8.13 5.45 -35.74
C LYS A 118 7.91 4.18 -34.90
N THR A 119 7.20 4.29 -33.78
CA THR A 119 7.00 3.21 -32.80
C THR A 119 5.58 2.64 -32.76
N SER A 120 4.65 3.22 -33.53
CA SER A 120 3.28 2.72 -33.65
C SER A 120 3.24 1.28 -34.16
N ALA A 121 2.34 0.47 -33.59
CA ALA A 121 2.04 -0.86 -34.11
C ALA A 121 1.49 -0.75 -35.55
N ARG A 122 2.08 -1.49 -36.48
CA ARG A 122 1.60 -1.59 -37.88
C ARG A 122 0.62 -2.74 -38.11
N TYR A 123 0.31 -3.51 -37.06
CA TYR A 123 -0.72 -4.55 -37.08
C TYR A 123 -2.01 -4.02 -36.45
N LYS A 124 -3.17 -4.48 -36.94
CA LYS A 124 -4.45 -4.24 -36.27
C LYS A 124 -4.47 -5.00 -34.95
N HIS A 125 -4.94 -4.39 -33.87
CA HIS A 125 -5.20 -5.13 -32.64
C HIS A 125 -6.32 -6.14 -32.90
N VAL A 126 -6.03 -7.42 -32.71
CA VAL A 126 -6.98 -8.52 -32.81
C VAL A 126 -7.07 -9.16 -31.43
N GLY A 127 -8.26 -9.63 -31.04
CA GLY A 127 -8.51 -10.26 -29.75
C GLY A 127 -9.05 -9.31 -28.68
N ASP A 128 -9.23 -9.85 -27.48
CA ASP A 128 -9.83 -9.18 -26.33
C ASP A 128 -8.94 -9.39 -25.11
N THR A 129 -8.21 -8.33 -24.74
CA THR A 129 -7.28 -8.34 -23.61
C THR A 129 -7.98 -8.52 -22.26
N ILE A 130 -9.20 -8.01 -22.10
CA ILE A 130 -9.97 -8.16 -20.85
C ILE A 130 -10.45 -9.60 -20.71
N TYR A 131 -10.88 -10.24 -21.80
CA TYR A 131 -11.20 -11.67 -21.84
C TYR A 131 -9.99 -12.53 -21.43
N ASN A 132 -8.82 -12.31 -22.02
CA ASN A 132 -7.61 -13.06 -21.66
C ASN A 132 -7.19 -12.86 -20.20
N ARG A 133 -7.26 -11.62 -19.69
CA ARG A 133 -7.03 -11.30 -18.28
C ARG A 133 -8.02 -12.05 -17.37
N ALA A 134 -9.31 -12.03 -17.72
CA ALA A 134 -10.32 -12.79 -17.00
C ALA A 134 -10.03 -14.30 -17.04
N ARG A 135 -9.55 -14.86 -18.15
CA ARG A 135 -9.11 -16.27 -18.23
C ARG A 135 -7.99 -16.57 -17.24
N ALA A 136 -6.89 -15.82 -17.28
CA ALA A 136 -5.78 -15.99 -16.34
C ALA A 136 -6.22 -15.86 -14.87
N ILE A 137 -7.06 -14.87 -14.57
CA ILE A 137 -7.49 -14.57 -13.19
C ILE A 137 -8.43 -15.65 -12.65
N ASN A 138 -9.43 -16.07 -13.42
CA ASN A 138 -10.30 -17.19 -13.04
C ASN A 138 -9.55 -18.54 -12.94
N ALA A 139 -8.48 -18.71 -13.71
CA ALA A 139 -7.65 -19.90 -13.63
C ALA A 139 -6.84 -19.96 -12.32
N TRP A 140 -6.29 -18.83 -11.85
CA TRP A 140 -5.22 -18.83 -10.85
C TRP A 140 -5.47 -18.06 -9.56
N LEU A 141 -6.46 -17.14 -9.51
CA LEU A 141 -6.74 -16.31 -8.33
C LEU A 141 -7.84 -16.88 -7.41
N GLU A 142 -8.45 -18.01 -7.77
CA GLU A 142 -9.44 -18.70 -6.92
C GLU A 142 -10.58 -17.75 -6.49
N GLU A 143 -10.96 -17.73 -5.22
CA GLU A 143 -11.99 -16.82 -4.69
C GLU A 143 -11.62 -15.33 -4.83
N PHE A 144 -10.33 -15.00 -4.94
CA PHE A 144 -9.89 -13.60 -5.13
C PHE A 144 -10.25 -13.06 -6.52
N SER A 145 -10.65 -13.91 -7.48
CA SER A 145 -11.24 -13.46 -8.74
C SER A 145 -12.46 -12.54 -8.54
N ALA A 146 -13.17 -12.67 -7.41
CA ALA A 146 -14.25 -11.77 -7.01
C ALA A 146 -13.84 -10.29 -6.94
N LYS A 147 -12.54 -9.97 -6.77
CA LYS A 147 -12.03 -8.60 -6.83
C LYS A 147 -12.25 -7.91 -8.18
N LEU A 148 -12.41 -8.66 -9.28
CA LEU A 148 -12.68 -8.08 -10.61
C LEU A 148 -13.96 -7.22 -10.65
N ASP A 149 -14.92 -7.48 -9.75
CA ASP A 149 -16.15 -6.71 -9.61
C ASP A 149 -15.92 -5.23 -9.23
N ASP A 150 -14.80 -4.91 -8.59
CA ASP A 150 -14.46 -3.54 -8.14
C ASP A 150 -13.95 -2.65 -9.29
N TYR A 151 -13.66 -3.21 -10.47
CA TYR A 151 -12.88 -2.55 -11.52
C TYR A 151 -13.67 -2.32 -12.83
N PRO A 152 -13.81 -1.05 -13.29
CA PRO A 152 -14.65 -0.71 -14.45
C PRO A 152 -14.28 -1.40 -15.77
N ASN A 153 -13.00 -1.77 -15.95
CA ASN A 153 -12.54 -2.49 -17.14
C ASN A 153 -13.18 -3.89 -17.29
N PHE A 154 -13.66 -4.50 -16.21
CA PHE A 154 -14.41 -5.77 -16.23
C PHE A 154 -15.94 -5.60 -16.22
N ALA A 155 -16.47 -4.37 -16.16
CA ALA A 155 -17.91 -4.13 -16.02
C ALA A 155 -18.75 -4.76 -17.15
N HIS A 156 -18.30 -4.67 -18.41
CA HIS A 156 -18.95 -5.32 -19.56
C HIS A 156 -18.95 -6.86 -19.44
N ARG A 157 -17.87 -7.42 -18.88
CA ARG A 157 -17.73 -8.87 -18.66
C ARG A 157 -18.65 -9.34 -17.53
N LYS A 158 -18.73 -8.58 -16.43
CA LYS A 158 -19.72 -8.77 -15.36
C LYS A 158 -21.17 -8.71 -15.88
N SER A 159 -21.51 -7.70 -16.70
CA SER A 159 -22.86 -7.57 -17.26
C SER A 159 -23.22 -8.63 -18.31
N SER A 160 -22.24 -9.39 -18.80
CA SER A 160 -22.49 -10.52 -19.71
C SER A 160 -23.06 -11.75 -18.98
N GLY A 161 -22.97 -11.80 -17.65
CA GLY A 161 -23.48 -12.90 -16.81
C GLY A 161 -22.62 -14.17 -16.81
N GLY A 162 -23.21 -15.26 -16.34
CA GLY A 162 -22.54 -16.56 -16.20
C GLY A 162 -21.51 -16.63 -15.06
N ALA A 163 -21.03 -17.84 -14.78
CA ALA A 163 -19.90 -18.02 -13.87
C ALA A 163 -18.63 -17.37 -14.45
N ASN A 164 -17.76 -16.88 -13.56
CA ASN A 164 -16.40 -16.47 -13.90
C ASN A 164 -16.30 -15.31 -14.92
N TRP A 165 -17.29 -14.42 -14.99
CA TRP A 165 -17.30 -13.18 -15.82
C TRP A 165 -17.19 -13.39 -17.34
N PHE A 166 -17.38 -14.61 -17.86
CA PHE A 166 -17.20 -14.89 -19.29
C PHE A 166 -18.42 -14.58 -20.16
N GLY A 167 -19.60 -14.46 -19.55
CA GLY A 167 -20.88 -14.39 -20.25
C GLY A 167 -21.50 -15.77 -20.51
N GLU A 168 -22.82 -15.79 -20.71
CA GLU A 168 -23.48 -16.94 -21.31
C GLU A 168 -23.30 -16.93 -22.83
N ARG A 169 -22.49 -17.84 -23.38
CA ARG A 169 -22.44 -18.05 -24.83
C ARG A 169 -23.64 -18.89 -25.27
N VAL A 170 -24.71 -18.23 -25.70
CA VAL A 170 -25.89 -18.93 -26.25
C VAL A 170 -25.55 -19.48 -27.64
N SER A 171 -25.35 -20.80 -27.73
CA SER A 171 -25.39 -21.49 -29.03
C SER A 171 -26.83 -21.76 -29.41
N VAL A 172 -27.21 -21.36 -30.63
CA VAL A 172 -28.52 -21.62 -31.22
C VAL A 172 -28.36 -22.69 -32.29
N SER A 173 -28.76 -23.91 -31.99
CA SER A 173 -28.86 -24.99 -32.98
C SER A 173 -30.23 -24.94 -33.65
N VAL A 174 -30.23 -24.75 -34.98
CA VAL A 174 -31.43 -24.84 -35.82
C VAL A 174 -31.40 -26.17 -36.54
N PHE A 175 -32.22 -27.13 -36.10
CA PHE A 175 -32.48 -28.35 -36.85
C PHE A 175 -33.73 -28.14 -37.72
N SER A 176 -33.65 -28.56 -38.99
CA SER A 176 -34.80 -28.53 -39.90
C SER A 176 -34.81 -29.76 -40.81
N ARG A 177 -35.97 -30.43 -40.83
CA ARG A 177 -36.55 -30.94 -42.09
C ARG A 177 -38.07 -31.07 -42.05
N THR A 178 -38.70 -31.11 -40.87
CA THR A 178 -40.17 -31.17 -40.70
C THR A 178 -40.75 -30.36 -39.52
N GLY A 179 -39.96 -29.53 -38.84
CA GLY A 179 -40.44 -28.63 -37.79
C GLY A 179 -39.30 -27.87 -37.12
N SER A 180 -39.46 -26.57 -36.86
CA SER A 180 -38.42 -25.74 -36.26
C SER A 180 -38.43 -25.85 -34.73
N GLN A 181 -37.48 -26.60 -34.17
CA GLN A 181 -37.21 -26.59 -32.73
C GLN A 181 -35.84 -25.94 -32.49
N THR A 182 -35.83 -24.67 -32.08
CA THR A 182 -34.60 -23.97 -31.66
C THR A 182 -34.24 -24.36 -30.24
N THR A 183 -33.14 -25.10 -30.08
CA THR A 183 -32.54 -25.34 -28.78
C THR A 183 -31.52 -24.23 -28.48
N LYS A 184 -31.78 -23.43 -27.45
CA LYS A 184 -30.80 -22.52 -26.85
C LYS A 184 -29.98 -23.32 -25.85
N ARG A 185 -28.68 -23.46 -26.07
CA ARG A 185 -27.75 -24.06 -25.09
C ARG A 185 -26.80 -22.99 -24.58
N VAL A 186 -26.85 -22.75 -23.27
CA VAL A 186 -25.86 -21.94 -22.55
C VAL A 186 -24.54 -22.70 -22.56
N LEU A 187 -23.52 -22.11 -23.17
CA LEU A 187 -22.15 -22.59 -23.11
C LEU A 187 -21.41 -21.79 -22.04
N HIS A 188 -20.89 -22.49 -21.04
CA HIS A 188 -19.87 -21.96 -20.14
C HIS A 188 -18.52 -21.92 -20.85
N GLU A 189 -17.66 -20.99 -20.44
CA GLU A 189 -16.33 -20.85 -21.01
C GLU A 189 -15.41 -22.02 -20.65
N ASP A 190 -14.60 -22.48 -21.61
CA ASP A 190 -13.85 -23.71 -21.47
C ASP A 190 -12.46 -23.49 -20.86
N MET A 191 -12.42 -23.67 -19.54
CA MET A 191 -11.20 -23.61 -18.71
C MET A 191 -10.43 -24.94 -18.64
N SER A 192 -10.78 -25.94 -19.47
CA SER A 192 -10.12 -27.26 -19.48
C SER A 192 -8.60 -27.19 -19.67
N THR A 193 -8.11 -26.24 -20.47
CA THR A 193 -6.68 -26.02 -20.72
C THR A 193 -5.93 -25.83 -19.39
N PHE A 194 -6.38 -24.91 -18.53
CA PHE A 194 -5.80 -24.68 -17.19
C PHE A 194 -6.01 -25.86 -16.24
N ASN A 195 -7.18 -26.49 -16.27
CA ASN A 195 -7.48 -27.64 -15.40
C ASN A 195 -6.58 -28.85 -15.72
N ASN A 196 -6.21 -29.04 -16.99
CA ASN A 196 -5.27 -30.08 -17.42
C ASN A 196 -3.85 -29.79 -16.94
N VAL A 197 -3.42 -28.52 -16.90
CA VAL A 197 -2.16 -28.11 -16.27
C VAL A 197 -2.15 -28.46 -14.78
N LYS A 198 -3.18 -28.03 -14.04
CA LYS A 198 -3.29 -28.30 -12.58
C LYS A 198 -3.24 -29.79 -12.27
N LYS A 199 -3.88 -30.63 -13.09
CA LYS A 199 -3.82 -32.10 -12.97
C LYS A 199 -2.42 -32.65 -13.29
N ARG A 200 -1.81 -32.25 -14.40
CA ARG A 200 -0.50 -32.76 -14.86
C ARG A 200 0.64 -32.43 -13.90
N LEU A 201 0.56 -31.31 -13.19
CA LEU A 201 1.56 -30.88 -12.21
C LEU A 201 1.29 -31.42 -10.79
N ASN A 202 0.37 -32.39 -10.63
CA ASN A 202 -0.04 -33.00 -9.36
C ASN A 202 -0.57 -31.99 -8.32
N GLY A 203 -1.34 -31.00 -8.79
CA GLY A 203 -1.90 -29.92 -7.96
C GLY A 203 -1.02 -28.68 -7.92
N CYS A 204 -1.65 -27.53 -7.68
CA CYS A 204 -0.96 -26.26 -7.47
C CYS A 204 -1.32 -25.71 -6.08
N ARG A 205 -0.43 -24.90 -5.50
CA ARG A 205 -0.63 -24.21 -4.21
C ARG A 205 -1.79 -23.19 -4.33
N PRO A 206 -2.51 -22.89 -3.24
CA PRO A 206 -3.54 -21.85 -3.26
C PRO A 206 -2.95 -20.49 -3.60
N PHE A 207 -3.74 -19.58 -4.20
CA PHE A 207 -3.27 -18.25 -4.61
C PHE A 207 -2.74 -17.42 -3.42
N ALA A 208 -3.32 -17.62 -2.23
CA ALA A 208 -2.85 -16.99 -1.01
C ALA A 208 -1.39 -17.37 -0.65
N TRP A 209 -0.88 -18.54 -1.08
CA TRP A 209 0.56 -18.86 -0.95
C TRP A 209 1.42 -17.90 -1.78
N TYR A 210 1.01 -17.56 -3.01
CA TYR A 210 1.71 -16.59 -3.85
C TYR A 210 1.70 -15.20 -3.21
N LEU A 211 0.55 -14.78 -2.66
CA LEU A 211 0.42 -13.50 -1.93
C LEU A 211 1.40 -13.44 -0.74
N LYS A 212 1.53 -14.52 0.05
CA LYS A 212 2.49 -14.59 1.16
C LYS A 212 3.95 -14.65 0.69
N ARG A 213 4.25 -15.37 -0.40
CA ARG A 213 5.62 -15.44 -0.98
C ARG A 213 6.14 -14.06 -1.37
N PHE A 214 5.23 -13.15 -1.75
CA PHE A 214 5.51 -11.76 -2.05
C PHE A 214 4.96 -10.79 -0.99
N LYS A 215 5.06 -11.17 0.29
CA LYS A 215 4.56 -10.37 1.43
C LYS A 215 4.95 -8.88 1.39
N VAL A 216 6.15 -8.55 0.89
CA VAL A 216 6.62 -7.16 0.81
C VAL A 216 5.72 -6.30 -0.09
N VAL A 217 5.14 -6.88 -1.15
CA VAL A 217 4.15 -6.21 -2.00
C VAL A 217 2.75 -6.29 -1.39
N TYR A 218 2.35 -7.47 -0.95
CA TYR A 218 0.96 -7.75 -0.60
C TYR A 218 0.60 -7.42 0.86
N GLU A 219 1.39 -7.86 1.83
CA GLU A 219 1.16 -7.54 3.25
C GLU A 219 1.77 -6.18 3.64
N ASP A 220 3.00 -5.89 3.19
CA ASP A 220 3.79 -4.78 3.75
C ASP A 220 3.52 -3.48 2.99
N ALA A 221 3.66 -3.44 1.66
CA ALA A 221 3.23 -2.26 0.88
C ALA A 221 1.70 -2.07 0.81
N GLY A 222 0.92 -3.00 1.37
CA GLY A 222 -0.50 -2.82 1.67
C GLY A 222 -1.48 -3.16 0.54
N LEU A 223 -1.14 -4.01 -0.44
CA LEU A 223 -2.14 -4.50 -1.40
C LEU A 223 -3.19 -5.44 -0.76
N ILE A 224 -2.96 -5.95 0.45
CA ILE A 224 -3.90 -6.67 1.32
C ILE A 224 -3.94 -5.93 2.67
N PRO A 225 -4.62 -4.78 2.76
CA PRO A 225 -4.53 -3.94 3.95
C PRO A 225 -5.35 -4.55 5.11
N PRO A 226 -4.86 -4.46 6.36
CA PRO A 226 -5.51 -5.10 7.51
C PRO A 226 -6.90 -4.52 7.80
N GLU A 227 -7.10 -3.24 7.47
CA GLU A 227 -8.33 -2.47 7.51
C GLU A 227 -8.33 -1.45 6.34
N ILE A 228 -9.52 -0.99 5.95
CA ILE A 228 -9.74 0.21 5.15
C ILE A 228 -10.69 1.14 5.92
N PHE A 229 -10.53 2.45 5.79
CA PHE A 229 -11.32 3.45 6.52
C PHE A 229 -11.53 4.70 5.67
N MET A 230 -12.62 5.41 5.93
CA MET A 230 -12.81 6.77 5.44
C MET A 230 -12.10 7.75 6.38
N ILE A 231 -11.57 8.84 5.84
CA ILE A 231 -10.92 9.89 6.63
C ILE A 231 -11.85 11.10 6.64
N ARG A 232 -12.38 11.44 7.82
CA ARG A 232 -13.33 12.55 8.01
C ARG A 232 -12.63 13.74 8.64
N GLU A 233 -12.97 14.94 8.17
CA GLU A 233 -12.63 16.20 8.81
C GLU A 233 -13.59 16.50 9.97
N ASP A 234 -13.06 16.46 11.20
CA ASP A 234 -13.75 16.77 12.45
C ASP A 234 -13.28 18.12 13.02
N ALA A 235 -14.17 18.80 13.74
CA ALA A 235 -13.86 20.07 14.41
C ALA A 235 -13.05 19.86 15.70
N PHE A 236 -12.10 20.76 15.95
CA PHE A 236 -11.42 20.83 17.23
C PHE A 236 -12.42 21.34 18.30
N PRO A 237 -12.65 20.62 19.42
CA PRO A 237 -13.41 21.16 20.53
C PRO A 237 -12.59 22.31 21.15
N CYS A 238 -13.17 23.52 21.19
CA CYS A 238 -12.48 24.69 21.72
C CYS A 238 -11.89 24.40 23.11
N GLY A 239 -10.57 24.48 23.24
CA GLY A 239 -9.86 24.21 24.48
C GLY A 239 -10.40 25.06 25.63
N ARG A 240 -10.40 24.51 26.85
CA ARG A 240 -11.07 25.07 28.05
C ARG A 240 -10.44 26.38 28.58
N ARG A 241 -10.43 27.44 27.76
CA ARG A 241 -10.08 28.82 28.16
C ARG A 241 -11.17 29.82 27.76
N CYS A 242 -12.43 29.44 27.93
CA CYS A 242 -13.47 30.44 28.17
C CYS A 242 -13.18 31.07 29.54
N LEU A 243 -12.68 32.31 29.56
CA LEU A 243 -12.53 33.10 30.78
C LEU A 243 -13.91 33.30 31.42
N LYS A 244 -14.23 32.49 32.45
CA LYS A 244 -15.35 32.78 33.34
C LYS A 244 -14.99 34.00 34.17
N THR A 245 -15.49 35.16 33.78
CA THR A 245 -15.54 36.34 34.65
C THR A 245 -16.41 36.01 35.86
N GLN A 246 -15.79 35.73 37.01
CA GLN A 246 -16.49 35.69 38.30
C GLN A 246 -16.90 37.12 38.69
N SER A 247 -18.13 37.51 38.37
CA SER A 247 -18.73 38.75 38.85
C SER A 247 -19.05 38.63 40.35
N ARG A 248 -18.20 39.22 41.20
CA ARG A 248 -18.58 39.63 42.56
C ARG A 248 -19.02 41.10 42.54
N GLY A 249 -20.25 41.39 42.96
CA GLY A 249 -20.72 42.75 43.26
C GLY A 249 -21.61 43.43 42.21
N VAL A 250 -22.43 44.39 42.68
CA VAL A 250 -23.55 45.09 42.00
C VAL A 250 -23.54 46.57 42.48
N LEU A 251 -24.21 47.58 41.89
CA LEU A 251 -25.46 47.59 41.11
C LEU A 251 -25.32 47.99 39.61
N PRO A 252 -25.60 49.23 39.09
CA PRO A 252 -26.36 49.31 37.82
C PRO A 252 -25.86 50.31 36.74
N ASN A 253 -26.37 50.14 35.52
CA ASN A 253 -26.32 51.11 34.41
C ASN A 253 -24.94 51.65 34.00
N ASP A 254 -24.12 50.81 33.37
CA ASP A 254 -23.21 51.28 32.31
C ASP A 254 -22.99 50.17 31.27
N VAL A 255 -23.43 50.40 30.04
CA VAL A 255 -23.13 49.53 28.90
C VAL A 255 -21.75 49.91 28.39
N LEU A 256 -20.71 49.18 28.81
CA LEU A 256 -19.37 49.33 28.22
C LEU A 256 -19.38 48.88 26.75
N PRO A 257 -19.15 49.76 25.77
CA PRO A 257 -19.03 49.36 24.38
C PRO A 257 -17.62 48.77 24.15
N GLY A 258 -17.50 47.45 24.03
CA GLY A 258 -16.20 46.85 23.68
C GLY A 258 -16.01 45.36 23.90
N VAL A 259 -16.87 44.68 24.67
CA VAL A 259 -16.74 43.22 24.86
C VAL A 259 -17.44 42.47 23.72
N GLN A 260 -16.74 42.32 22.59
CA GLN A 260 -17.11 41.27 21.63
C GLN A 260 -16.88 39.91 22.28
N ALA A 261 -17.98 39.20 22.56
CA ALA A 261 -17.90 37.78 22.84
C ALA A 261 -17.34 37.08 21.59
N LEU A 262 -16.15 36.49 21.71
CA LEU A 262 -15.58 35.59 20.70
C LEU A 262 -16.42 34.30 20.66
N THR A 263 -17.55 34.37 19.98
CA THR A 263 -18.32 33.20 19.57
C THR A 263 -17.48 32.43 18.56
N CYS A 264 -16.81 31.37 18.99
CA CYS A 264 -16.26 30.39 18.08
C CYS A 264 -17.41 29.75 17.29
N VAL A 265 -17.68 30.27 16.10
CA VAL A 265 -18.60 29.64 15.16
C VAL A 265 -17.95 28.34 14.73
N GLN A 266 -18.53 27.22 15.15
CA GLN A 266 -18.02 25.89 14.87
C GLN A 266 -18.41 25.49 13.44
N GLU A 267 -17.72 26.07 12.44
CA GLU A 267 -17.84 25.68 11.04
C GLU A 267 -17.26 24.28 10.84
N GLN A 268 -18.07 23.26 11.17
CA GLN A 268 -17.80 21.87 10.80
C GLN A 268 -17.98 21.74 9.28
N SER A 269 -16.97 21.26 8.57
CA SER A 269 -17.20 20.77 7.20
C SER A 269 -17.93 19.41 7.27
N GLY A 270 -17.50 18.53 8.19
CA GLY A 270 -17.97 17.16 8.28
C GLY A 270 -17.65 16.30 7.06
N LEU A 271 -16.81 16.81 6.14
CA LEU A 271 -16.48 16.23 4.85
C LEU A 271 -15.45 15.10 4.99
N CYS A 272 -15.40 14.21 4.02
CA CYS A 272 -14.42 13.14 3.94
C CYS A 272 -13.44 13.33 2.79
N LEU A 273 -12.22 12.84 3.00
CA LEU A 273 -11.16 12.81 2.01
C LEU A 273 -11.55 11.85 0.87
N ARG A 274 -11.75 12.40 -0.32
CA ARG A 274 -12.11 11.66 -1.55
C ARG A 274 -10.96 11.70 -2.54
N TYR A 275 -10.58 10.54 -3.05
CA TYR A 275 -9.74 10.41 -4.23
C TYR A 275 -10.59 10.55 -5.50
N MET A 276 -10.13 11.36 -6.46
CA MET A 276 -10.96 11.78 -7.60
C MET A 276 -10.84 10.88 -8.84
N GLY A 277 -9.83 9.99 -8.89
CA GLY A 277 -9.61 9.09 -10.02
C GLY A 277 -10.49 7.83 -10.00
N GLY A 278 -10.33 7.00 -11.04
CA GLY A 278 -10.98 5.69 -11.14
C GLY A 278 -10.34 4.62 -10.23
N ALA A 279 -11.03 3.49 -10.07
CA ALA A 279 -10.45 2.29 -9.47
C ALA A 279 -9.49 1.59 -10.44
N GLY A 280 -8.47 0.94 -9.89
CA GLY A 280 -7.37 0.31 -10.62
C GLY A 280 -6.26 1.30 -10.95
N THR A 281 -5.69 1.13 -12.13
CA THR A 281 -4.60 1.94 -12.67
C THR A 281 -5.04 3.35 -13.07
N SER A 282 -4.36 4.40 -12.59
CA SER A 282 -4.50 5.75 -13.17
C SER A 282 -3.79 5.84 -14.53
N GLY A 283 -4.50 6.28 -15.57
CA GLY A 283 -3.94 6.48 -16.91
C GLY A 283 -2.99 7.68 -17.04
N SER A 284 -3.12 8.68 -16.14
CA SER A 284 -2.22 9.82 -16.01
C SER A 284 -1.07 9.58 -15.03
N GLY A 285 -1.17 8.53 -14.19
CA GLY A 285 -0.22 8.24 -13.11
C GLY A 285 -0.29 9.19 -11.91
N SER A 286 -1.24 10.13 -11.92
CA SER A 286 -1.49 11.14 -10.87
C SER A 286 -2.92 11.66 -10.97
N GLU A 287 -3.58 11.83 -9.82
CA GLU A 287 -4.98 12.25 -9.72
C GLU A 287 -5.18 13.27 -8.58
N GLY A 288 -6.36 13.89 -8.53
CA GLY A 288 -6.71 14.83 -7.47
C GLY A 288 -7.26 14.16 -6.20
N VAL A 289 -7.15 14.88 -5.08
CA VAL A 289 -7.80 14.58 -3.80
C VAL A 289 -8.56 15.82 -3.31
N ARG A 290 -9.76 15.63 -2.75
CA ARG A 290 -10.64 16.72 -2.25
C ARG A 290 -11.36 16.31 -0.97
N LEU A 291 -12.01 17.29 -0.34
CA LEU A 291 -12.99 17.09 0.74
C LEU A 291 -14.38 17.16 0.13
N GLU A 292 -15.19 16.12 0.32
CA GLU A 292 -16.58 16.03 -0.19
C GLU A 292 -17.48 15.34 0.85
N ASN A 293 -18.81 15.40 0.66
CA ASN A 293 -19.76 14.74 1.56
C ASN A 293 -19.46 13.24 1.63
N CYS A 294 -19.28 12.73 2.86
CA CYS A 294 -18.94 11.33 3.12
C CYS A 294 -19.96 10.35 2.54
N ASP A 295 -19.53 9.45 1.66
CA ASP A 295 -20.36 8.37 1.10
C ASP A 295 -19.71 6.99 1.34
N GLN A 296 -20.35 6.19 2.18
CA GLN A 296 -19.89 4.84 2.56
C GLN A 296 -20.08 3.80 1.43
N ASN A 297 -20.92 4.08 0.43
CA ASN A 297 -21.12 3.19 -0.71
C ASN A 297 -20.09 3.44 -1.82
N ASN A 298 -19.36 4.55 -1.74
CA ASN A 298 -18.39 4.95 -2.75
C ASN A 298 -16.96 4.63 -2.28
N HIS A 299 -16.40 3.55 -2.83
CA HIS A 299 -15.05 3.08 -2.55
C HIS A 299 -13.92 4.11 -2.77
N ARG A 300 -14.17 5.26 -3.43
CA ARG A 300 -13.20 6.35 -3.62
C ARG A 300 -12.97 7.21 -2.36
N PHE A 301 -13.77 7.02 -1.31
CA PHE A 301 -13.56 7.63 0.02
C PHE A 301 -12.73 6.75 0.97
N PHE A 302 -12.45 5.50 0.60
CA PHE A 302 -11.73 4.57 1.46
C PHE A 302 -10.23 4.63 1.21
N TRP A 303 -9.49 4.68 2.31
CA TRP A 303 -8.04 4.71 2.35
C TRP A 303 -7.53 3.62 3.28
N HIS A 304 -6.24 3.35 3.19
CA HIS A 304 -5.52 2.56 4.18
C HIS A 304 -4.06 3.01 4.24
N LEU A 305 -3.37 2.62 5.30
CA LEU A 305 -1.92 2.76 5.39
C LEU A 305 -1.25 1.54 4.72
N GLY A 306 -0.10 1.75 4.10
CA GLY A 306 0.91 0.69 3.97
C GLY A 306 1.55 0.41 5.33
N LYS A 307 2.11 -0.78 5.55
CA LYS A 307 2.89 -1.05 6.77
C LYS A 307 4.20 -0.26 6.75
N THR A 308 4.60 0.20 7.92
CA THR A 308 5.72 1.12 8.14
C THR A 308 7.10 0.46 8.21
N LYS A 309 7.19 -0.86 8.42
CA LYS A 309 8.46 -1.54 8.66
C LYS A 309 9.50 -1.26 7.55
N PRO A 310 10.69 -0.72 7.88
CA PRO A 310 11.88 -1.03 7.12
C PRO A 310 12.14 -2.53 7.29
N ALA A 311 11.84 -3.32 6.24
CA ALA A 311 12.33 -4.70 6.20
C ALA A 311 13.86 -4.63 6.25
N ALA A 312 14.45 -5.19 7.32
CA ALA A 312 15.82 -4.91 7.68
C ALA A 312 16.79 -5.03 6.49
N GLN A 313 17.47 -3.93 6.20
CA GLN A 313 18.51 -3.79 5.17
C GLN A 313 18.09 -3.83 3.70
N LEU A 314 16.84 -4.14 3.32
CA LEU A 314 16.42 -4.01 1.91
C LEU A 314 15.95 -2.59 1.57
N PHE A 315 15.25 -1.91 2.49
CA PHE A 315 14.82 -0.52 2.30
C PHE A 315 15.22 0.34 3.50
N LYS A 316 15.99 1.42 3.25
CA LYS A 316 16.54 2.32 4.28
C LYS A 316 15.59 3.46 4.68
N LYS A 317 14.36 3.50 4.15
CA LYS A 317 13.36 4.55 4.38
C LYS A 317 11.95 3.93 4.36
N CYS A 318 11.05 4.55 5.12
CA CYS A 318 9.80 3.94 5.58
C CYS A 318 8.73 3.86 4.47
N CYS A 319 7.93 2.80 4.48
CA CYS A 319 6.90 2.54 3.46
C CYS A 319 5.49 3.06 3.80
N SER A 320 5.36 4.02 4.72
CA SER A 320 4.08 4.62 5.14
C SER A 320 3.44 5.49 4.07
N GLY A 321 2.79 4.86 3.09
CA GLY A 321 1.88 5.52 2.16
C GLY A 321 0.45 5.57 2.69
N LEU A 322 -0.19 6.74 2.64
CA LEU A 322 -1.66 6.80 2.66
C LEU A 322 -2.18 6.45 1.25
N ARG A 323 -2.71 5.24 1.11
CA ARG A 323 -3.11 4.64 -0.18
C ARG A 323 -4.62 4.79 -0.39
N ALA A 324 -5.03 5.16 -1.61
CA ALA A 324 -6.44 5.14 -2.00
C ALA A 324 -6.85 3.69 -2.31
N TRP A 325 -7.88 3.17 -1.64
CA TRP A 325 -8.25 1.77 -1.75
C TRP A 325 -8.72 1.40 -3.18
N ASN A 326 -8.44 0.16 -3.59
CA ASN A 326 -8.65 -0.34 -4.95
C ASN A 326 -8.00 0.54 -6.04
N THR A 327 -6.77 1.03 -5.81
CA THR A 327 -5.98 1.76 -6.82
C THR A 327 -4.49 1.45 -6.72
N ASP A 328 -3.73 1.92 -7.71
CA ASP A 328 -2.28 2.06 -7.61
C ASP A 328 -1.82 3.42 -7.03
N GLN A 329 -2.70 4.24 -6.44
CA GLN A 329 -2.45 5.64 -6.09
C GLN A 329 -2.23 5.88 -4.59
N CYS A 330 -1.20 6.67 -4.28
CA CYS A 330 -0.79 7.11 -2.94
C CYS A 330 -0.84 8.62 -2.85
N LEU A 331 -1.28 9.18 -1.71
CA LEU A 331 -1.20 10.61 -1.44
C LEU A 331 0.25 11.10 -1.57
N GLN A 332 0.47 12.21 -2.28
CA GLN A 332 1.79 12.85 -2.42
C GLN A 332 1.84 14.24 -1.76
N GLY A 333 0.70 14.93 -1.69
CA GLY A 333 0.57 16.13 -0.87
C GLY A 333 -0.46 17.14 -1.37
N GLY A 334 -0.29 18.40 -0.96
CA GLY A 334 -1.13 19.52 -1.36
C GLY A 334 -0.60 20.26 -2.60
N GLN A 335 -1.50 20.80 -3.42
CA GLN A 335 -1.21 21.67 -4.55
C GLN A 335 -1.93 23.01 -4.40
N SER A 336 -1.39 24.07 -5.04
CA SER A 336 -2.06 25.36 -5.20
C SER A 336 -3.49 25.22 -5.73
N GLY A 337 -4.43 25.96 -5.14
CA GLY A 337 -5.85 25.92 -5.54
C GLY A 337 -6.73 24.96 -4.74
N GLY A 338 -6.31 24.56 -3.53
CA GLY A 338 -7.17 23.86 -2.58
C GLY A 338 -7.36 22.37 -2.87
N ARG A 339 -6.35 21.69 -3.43
CA ARG A 339 -6.45 20.27 -3.83
C ARG A 339 -5.27 19.48 -3.29
N GLY A 340 -5.53 18.22 -2.92
CA GLY A 340 -4.46 17.24 -2.78
C GLY A 340 -4.14 16.59 -4.13
N ILE A 341 -2.98 15.95 -4.22
CA ILE A 341 -2.53 15.16 -5.37
C ILE A 341 -2.08 13.77 -4.93
N THR A 342 -2.34 12.77 -5.78
CA THR A 342 -1.74 11.43 -5.69
C THR A 342 -0.70 11.23 -6.77
N GLY A 343 0.08 10.17 -6.62
CA GLY A 343 0.78 9.54 -7.73
C GLY A 343 0.91 8.04 -7.50
N ILE A 344 1.39 7.31 -8.51
CA ILE A 344 1.60 5.85 -8.43
C ILE A 344 2.39 5.52 -7.15
N CYS A 345 1.86 4.60 -6.35
CA CYS A 345 2.43 4.12 -5.11
C CYS A 345 3.78 3.44 -5.37
N GLU A 346 4.81 4.01 -4.77
CA GLU A 346 6.15 3.45 -4.76
C GLU A 346 6.23 2.39 -3.64
N LEU A 347 6.73 1.18 -3.95
CA LEU A 347 6.70 0.03 -3.03
C LEU A 347 7.95 -0.10 -2.15
N SER A 348 9.04 0.60 -2.48
CA SER A 348 10.31 0.56 -1.74
C SER A 348 10.41 1.57 -0.59
N GLY A 349 9.41 2.43 -0.39
CA GLY A 349 9.44 3.50 0.61
C GLY A 349 10.52 4.56 0.33
N THR A 350 11.07 4.58 -0.88
CA THR A 350 12.17 5.50 -1.23
C THR A 350 11.67 6.89 -1.62
N ASN A 351 10.38 7.03 -1.95
CA ASN A 351 9.76 8.31 -2.26
C ASN A 351 9.23 9.03 -0.99
N PRO A 352 9.95 10.04 -0.45
CA PRO A 352 9.52 10.74 0.76
C PRO A 352 8.26 11.60 0.55
N SER A 353 7.84 11.87 -0.69
CA SER A 353 6.59 12.60 -0.93
C SER A 353 5.36 11.78 -0.54
N GLN A 354 5.48 10.44 -0.50
CA GLN A 354 4.39 9.53 -0.17
C GLN A 354 4.35 9.14 1.32
N ALA A 355 5.33 9.56 2.13
CA ALA A 355 5.46 9.23 3.55
C ALA A 355 4.40 9.92 4.45
N TRP A 356 3.13 9.55 4.27
CA TRP A 356 1.97 10.11 4.96
C TRP A 356 1.45 9.18 6.07
N SER A 357 1.33 9.71 7.28
CA SER A 357 0.65 9.07 8.40
C SER A 357 -0.59 9.85 8.83
N LEU A 358 -1.51 9.17 9.52
CA LEU A 358 -2.60 9.78 10.28
C LEU A 358 -2.27 9.57 11.77
N THR A 359 -1.93 10.64 12.47
CA THR A 359 -1.56 10.61 13.89
C THR A 359 -2.79 10.40 14.79
N SER A 360 -2.58 9.96 16.04
CA SER A 360 -3.66 9.81 17.02
C SER A 360 -4.27 11.16 17.43
N ASP A 361 -3.53 12.27 17.36
CA ASP A 361 -4.07 13.63 17.54
C ASP A 361 -4.84 14.15 16.31
N GLY A 362 -4.94 13.34 15.24
CA GLY A 362 -5.76 13.62 14.05
C GLY A 362 -5.09 14.49 12.99
N LEU A 363 -3.77 14.48 12.88
CA LEU A 363 -3.04 15.17 11.81
C LEU A 363 -2.70 14.21 10.68
N LEU A 364 -3.02 14.59 9.44
CA LEU A 364 -2.43 13.97 8.24
C LEU A 364 -1.06 14.59 8.03
N LYS A 365 0.00 13.83 8.31
CA LYS A 365 1.38 14.32 8.49
C LYS A 365 2.36 13.65 7.52
N LYS A 366 3.30 14.43 6.99
CA LYS A 366 4.48 14.02 6.21
C LYS A 366 5.68 14.83 6.67
N GLY A 367 6.56 14.22 7.46
CA GLY A 367 7.66 14.93 8.13
C GLY A 367 7.13 16.03 9.06
N SER A 368 7.59 17.28 8.86
CA SER A 368 7.11 18.48 9.56
C SER A 368 5.91 19.17 8.91
N SER A 369 5.48 18.69 7.73
CA SER A 369 4.32 19.22 7.00
C SER A 369 3.07 18.40 7.29
N CYS A 370 1.93 19.06 7.30
CA CYS A 370 0.61 18.43 7.44
C CYS A 370 -0.30 18.89 6.30
N LEU A 371 -1.24 18.03 5.92
CA LEU A 371 -2.34 18.34 5.02
C LEU A 371 -3.58 18.63 5.87
N GLY A 372 -4.26 19.73 5.60
CA GLY A 372 -5.50 20.13 6.28
C GLY A 372 -6.38 21.00 5.38
N PRO A 373 -7.50 21.55 5.88
CA PRO A 373 -8.34 22.46 5.11
C PRO A 373 -7.59 23.77 4.79
N ALA A 374 -7.93 24.39 3.66
CA ALA A 374 -7.36 25.65 3.23
C ALA A 374 -7.91 26.86 4.01
N ASN A 375 -9.21 26.82 4.34
CA ASN A 375 -9.95 27.76 5.19
C ASN A 375 -11.25 27.07 5.68
N SER A 376 -12.01 27.67 6.60
CA SER A 376 -13.28 27.09 7.07
C SER A 376 -14.47 27.30 6.11
N GLN A 377 -14.34 28.28 5.21
CA GLN A 377 -15.43 28.77 4.35
C GLN A 377 -15.41 28.21 2.92
N THR A 378 -14.39 27.44 2.54
CA THR A 378 -14.25 26.91 1.17
C THR A 378 -13.65 25.50 1.20
N PRO A 379 -14.35 24.46 0.72
CA PRO A 379 -13.85 23.09 0.78
C PRO A 379 -12.62 22.92 -0.12
N GLY A 380 -11.44 22.76 0.49
CA GLY A 380 -10.19 22.60 -0.21
C GLY A 380 -9.06 22.21 0.73
N LEU A 381 -8.06 21.51 0.20
CA LEU A 381 -6.90 21.00 0.94
C LEU A 381 -5.68 21.91 0.78
N LYS A 382 -4.87 22.05 1.83
CA LYS A 382 -3.64 22.82 1.88
C LYS A 382 -2.57 22.05 2.66
N GLU A 383 -1.37 21.97 2.10
CA GLU A 383 -0.18 21.51 2.82
C GLU A 383 0.53 22.72 3.47
N ALA A 384 0.88 22.60 4.75
CA ALA A 384 1.59 23.64 5.51
C ALA A 384 2.31 23.00 6.73
N PRO A 385 3.25 23.70 7.41
CA PRO A 385 3.88 23.18 8.61
C PRO A 385 2.84 22.82 9.68
N CYS A 386 2.95 21.65 10.32
CA CYS A 386 1.92 21.09 11.21
C CYS A 386 1.47 22.03 12.34
N VAL A 387 2.38 22.87 12.86
CA VAL A 387 2.10 23.89 13.88
C VAL A 387 0.98 24.87 13.44
N SER A 388 0.86 25.12 12.13
CA SER A 388 -0.20 25.96 11.54
C SER A 388 -1.60 25.44 11.82
N PHE A 389 -1.75 24.11 11.95
CA PHE A 389 -3.01 23.42 12.22
C PHE A 389 -3.21 23.13 13.72
N ARG A 390 -2.19 23.33 14.58
CA ARG A 390 -2.34 23.21 16.04
C ARG A 390 -3.01 24.45 16.66
N ASN A 391 -2.52 25.65 16.36
CA ASN A 391 -2.82 26.83 17.19
C ASN A 391 -4.04 27.66 16.78
N LYS A 392 -4.70 27.34 15.66
CA LYS A 392 -5.80 28.16 15.07
C LYS A 392 -7.16 27.46 15.04
N GLY A 393 -7.37 26.44 15.88
CA GLY A 393 -8.55 25.57 15.77
C GLY A 393 -8.58 24.82 14.43
N GLY A 394 -7.40 24.51 13.87
CA GLY A 394 -7.29 23.77 12.62
C GLY A 394 -7.95 22.40 12.78
N SER A 395 -8.77 22.03 11.80
CA SER A 395 -9.55 20.80 11.88
C SER A 395 -8.64 19.56 11.96
N ARG A 396 -9.23 18.51 12.51
CA ARG A 396 -8.57 17.22 12.71
C ARG A 396 -9.19 16.19 11.79
N PHE A 397 -8.45 15.12 11.57
CA PHE A 397 -8.90 13.98 10.80
C PHE A 397 -9.13 12.79 11.72
N SER A 398 -10.29 12.14 11.59
CA SER A 398 -10.58 10.87 12.25
C SER A 398 -10.76 9.76 11.21
N LYS A 399 -10.51 8.53 11.65
CA LYS A 399 -10.95 7.33 10.93
C LYS A 399 -12.44 7.16 11.19
N MET A 400 -13.23 6.96 10.13
CA MET A 400 -14.62 6.53 10.23
C MET A 400 -14.90 5.35 9.30
N SER A 401 -15.98 4.62 9.56
CA SER A 401 -16.45 3.51 8.72
C SER A 401 -15.37 2.43 8.45
N SER A 402 -14.49 2.19 9.42
CA SER A 402 -13.43 1.17 9.32
C SER A 402 -14.02 -0.22 9.07
N GLN A 403 -13.46 -0.94 8.09
CA GLN A 403 -13.88 -2.29 7.73
C GLN A 403 -12.73 -3.14 7.20
N ILE A 404 -12.86 -4.46 7.29
CA ILE A 404 -11.90 -5.39 6.68
C ILE A 404 -12.33 -5.65 5.22
N PRO A 405 -11.49 -5.37 4.21
CA PRO A 405 -11.85 -5.53 2.81
C PRO A 405 -11.86 -7.01 2.37
N LEU A 406 -12.38 -7.29 1.17
CA LEU A 406 -12.59 -8.64 0.67
C LEU A 406 -11.29 -9.44 0.53
N GLU A 407 -10.26 -8.83 -0.07
CA GLU A 407 -8.94 -9.44 -0.24
C GLU A 407 -8.34 -9.92 1.09
N THR A 408 -8.51 -9.14 2.16
CA THR A 408 -7.99 -9.48 3.50
C THR A 408 -8.83 -10.56 4.19
N LYS A 409 -10.15 -10.60 3.95
CA LYS A 409 -11.03 -11.69 4.42
C LYS A 409 -10.64 -13.02 3.75
N LEU A 410 -10.52 -13.03 2.43
CA LEU A 410 -10.13 -14.22 1.65
C LEU A 410 -8.72 -14.71 2.01
N TYR A 411 -7.79 -13.79 2.22
CA TYR A 411 -6.43 -14.11 2.63
C TYR A 411 -6.37 -14.76 4.01
N ARG A 412 -7.06 -14.20 5.01
CA ARG A 412 -7.15 -14.79 6.36
C ARG A 412 -7.86 -16.15 6.34
N LYS A 413 -8.91 -16.32 5.53
CA LYS A 413 -9.61 -17.59 5.34
C LYS A 413 -8.64 -18.66 4.79
N ALA A 414 -7.95 -18.38 3.69
CA ALA A 414 -7.00 -19.33 3.10
C ALA A 414 -5.84 -19.70 4.05
N GLN A 415 -5.40 -18.76 4.90
CA GLN A 415 -4.42 -19.04 5.96
C GLN A 415 -4.95 -20.00 7.04
N GLN A 416 -6.24 -19.96 7.33
CA GLN A 416 -6.91 -20.87 8.28
C GLN A 416 -7.21 -22.24 7.67
N GLU A 417 -7.46 -22.31 6.36
CA GLU A 417 -7.75 -23.55 5.63
C GLU A 417 -6.50 -24.36 5.26
N HIS A 418 -5.31 -23.72 5.20
CA HIS A 418 -4.04 -24.36 4.83
C HIS A 418 -2.87 -24.03 5.79
N PRO A 419 -3.04 -24.17 7.12
CA PRO A 419 -2.08 -23.67 8.11
C PRO A 419 -0.68 -24.27 7.95
N GLU A 420 -0.56 -25.53 7.55
CA GLU A 420 0.72 -26.21 7.29
C GLU A 420 1.47 -25.64 6.08
N VAL A 421 0.76 -25.23 5.02
CA VAL A 421 1.35 -24.59 3.83
C VAL A 421 1.94 -23.23 4.19
N PHE A 422 1.24 -22.44 5.02
CA PHE A 422 1.72 -21.14 5.49
C PHE A 422 2.81 -21.26 6.55
N ALA A 423 2.72 -22.23 7.46
CA ALA A 423 3.78 -22.50 8.44
C ALA A 423 5.11 -22.85 7.74
N ARG A 424 5.06 -23.72 6.72
CA ARG A 424 6.26 -24.07 5.94
C ARG A 424 6.81 -22.88 5.16
N LEU A 425 5.95 -22.09 4.51
CA LEU A 425 6.39 -20.87 3.81
C LEU A 425 6.97 -19.83 4.76
N ASN A 426 6.41 -19.66 5.96
CA ASN A 426 6.96 -18.75 6.96
C ASN A 426 8.36 -19.21 7.41
N ALA A 427 8.58 -20.52 7.58
CA ALA A 427 9.91 -21.06 7.83
C ALA A 427 10.87 -20.79 6.65
N GLU A 428 10.45 -21.09 5.40
CA GLU A 428 11.21 -20.78 4.18
C GLU A 428 11.61 -19.29 4.11
N LEU A 429 10.68 -18.37 4.38
CA LEU A 429 10.90 -16.92 4.32
C LEU A 429 11.70 -16.34 5.50
N ASN A 430 11.75 -17.03 6.64
CA ASN A 430 12.48 -16.57 7.83
C ASN A 430 13.95 -17.02 7.84
N VAL A 431 14.32 -18.04 7.07
CA VAL A 431 15.72 -18.50 6.95
C VAL A 431 16.61 -17.44 6.27
N ASP A 432 16.07 -16.68 5.32
CA ASP A 432 16.78 -15.65 4.56
C ASP A 432 16.56 -14.21 5.11
N ALA A 433 15.81 -14.05 6.21
CA ALA A 433 15.51 -12.74 6.77
C ALA A 433 16.72 -12.15 7.50
N PRO A 434 17.22 -10.95 7.11
CA PRO A 434 18.21 -10.23 7.91
C PRO A 434 17.64 -9.93 9.30
N SER A 435 18.51 -9.83 10.31
CA SER A 435 18.08 -9.47 11.66
C SER A 435 17.29 -8.17 11.66
N ASP A 436 16.05 -8.21 12.16
CA ASP A 436 15.12 -7.07 12.36
C ASP A 436 15.69 -5.97 13.30
N MET A 437 16.90 -6.17 13.81
CA MET A 437 17.58 -5.25 14.73
C MET A 437 18.52 -4.29 13.94
N PRO A 438 18.41 -2.96 14.13
CA PRO A 438 19.30 -1.98 13.49
C PRO A 438 20.78 -2.28 13.73
N LYS A 439 21.63 -1.98 12.74
CA LYS A 439 23.08 -2.29 12.81
C LYS A 439 23.77 -1.73 14.07
N ARG A 440 23.34 -0.56 14.56
CA ARG A 440 23.86 0.06 15.79
C ARG A 440 23.54 -0.72 17.07
N CYS A 441 22.46 -1.51 17.06
CA CYS A 441 22.09 -2.38 18.16
C CYS A 441 22.90 -3.68 18.19
N LEU A 442 23.60 -3.99 17.10
CA LEU A 442 24.53 -5.12 16.99
C LEU A 442 25.98 -4.71 17.30
N GLU A 443 26.22 -3.43 17.64
CA GLU A 443 27.54 -2.92 18.03
C GLU A 443 27.86 -3.30 19.49
N PRO A 444 29.08 -3.80 19.80
CA PRO A 444 29.46 -4.16 21.16
C PRO A 444 29.30 -2.99 22.15
N GLY A 445 28.63 -3.24 23.27
CA GLY A 445 28.41 -2.26 24.33
C GLY A 445 27.22 -1.32 24.13
N ARG A 446 26.45 -1.46 23.04
CA ARG A 446 25.16 -0.75 22.88
C ARG A 446 23.99 -1.65 23.26
N SER A 447 23.06 -1.10 24.04
CA SER A 447 21.76 -1.72 24.34
C SER A 447 20.67 -0.92 23.64
N CYS A 448 19.88 -1.60 22.80
CA CYS A 448 18.69 -1.02 22.19
C CYS A 448 17.44 -1.50 22.92
N ILE A 449 16.53 -0.57 23.15
CA ILE A 449 15.27 -0.78 23.87
C ILE A 449 14.08 -0.46 22.96
N LYS A 450 12.98 -1.16 23.18
CA LYS A 450 11.65 -0.79 22.66
C LYS A 450 10.94 0.00 23.75
N LEU A 451 10.41 1.18 23.41
CA LEU A 451 9.77 2.09 24.37
C LEU A 451 8.26 1.80 24.42
N TYR A 452 7.78 1.32 25.56
CA TYR A 452 6.35 1.08 25.82
C TYR A 452 5.75 2.20 26.65
N TRP A 453 4.47 2.50 26.48
CA TRP A 453 3.76 3.34 27.44
C TRP A 453 3.67 2.61 28.79
N LYS A 454 4.03 3.29 29.89
CA LYS A 454 4.11 2.68 31.23
C LYS A 454 2.75 2.06 31.62
N GLY A 455 2.73 0.74 31.79
CA GLY A 455 1.50 -0.01 32.11
C GLY A 455 0.62 -0.38 30.91
N SER A 456 1.10 -0.26 29.68
CA SER A 456 0.40 -0.65 28.44
C SER A 456 1.18 -1.68 27.61
N THR A 457 0.50 -2.26 26.63
CA THR A 457 1.10 -3.08 25.56
C THR A 457 1.54 -2.26 24.35
N GLN A 458 1.08 -1.01 24.22
CA GLN A 458 1.45 -0.10 23.14
C GLN A 458 2.89 0.39 23.27
N CYS A 459 3.55 0.57 22.13
CA CYS A 459 4.94 1.01 22.02
C CYS A 459 5.11 2.09 20.94
N LEU A 460 6.22 2.83 21.01
CA LEU A 460 6.63 3.73 19.94
C LEU A 460 7.22 2.94 18.76
N ASP A 461 6.77 3.25 17.55
CA ASP A 461 7.38 2.79 16.29
C ASP A 461 8.68 3.55 15.95
N ALA A 462 9.20 3.39 14.73
CA ALA A 462 10.41 4.06 14.26
C ALA A 462 10.21 5.57 13.95
N GLU A 463 8.96 6.05 13.94
CA GLU A 463 8.56 7.44 13.66
C GLU A 463 8.03 8.16 14.92
N ALA A 464 8.23 7.54 16.09
CA ALA A 464 7.69 7.95 17.39
C ALA A 464 6.15 8.07 17.42
N GLN A 465 5.44 7.17 16.76
CA GLN A 465 3.98 7.03 16.85
C GLN A 465 3.61 5.77 17.67
N TRP A 466 2.45 5.80 18.32
CA TRP A 466 1.96 4.66 19.11
C TRP A 466 1.41 3.54 18.24
N VAL A 467 1.93 2.32 18.42
CA VAL A 467 1.47 1.09 17.75
C VAL A 467 1.16 -0.03 18.76
N GLU A 468 0.17 -0.86 18.45
CA GLU A 468 -0.27 -1.99 19.29
C GLU A 468 0.50 -3.29 19.00
N SER A 469 1.06 -3.40 17.80
CA SER A 469 1.79 -4.56 17.32
C SER A 469 3.21 -4.56 17.87
N GLN A 470 3.56 -5.55 18.70
CA GLN A 470 4.90 -5.70 19.26
C GLN A 470 5.99 -5.84 18.19
N GLU A 471 5.62 -6.35 17.02
CA GLU A 471 6.47 -6.47 15.86
C GLU A 471 6.85 -5.12 15.26
N ASP A 472 6.00 -4.10 15.37
CA ASP A 472 6.16 -2.78 14.74
C ASP A 472 6.83 -1.74 15.66
N CYS A 473 7.08 -2.07 16.94
CA CYS A 473 7.82 -1.18 17.84
C CYS A 473 9.23 -0.87 17.31
N GLY A 474 9.61 0.40 17.30
CA GLY A 474 10.93 0.89 16.92
C GLY A 474 11.98 0.62 18.00
N TYR A 475 13.24 0.61 17.56
CA TYR A 475 14.40 0.50 18.45
C TYR A 475 14.96 1.87 18.78
N TYR A 476 15.23 2.09 20.06
CA TYR A 476 15.77 3.32 20.61
C TYR A 476 17.05 3.04 21.41
N ILE A 477 17.93 4.04 21.46
CA ILE A 477 19.17 4.04 22.24
C ILE A 477 19.08 5.18 23.25
N TYR A 478 19.29 4.89 24.53
CA TYR A 478 19.45 5.92 25.55
C TYR A 478 20.92 6.30 25.67
N GLU A 479 21.26 7.55 25.40
CA GLU A 479 22.64 8.07 25.42
C GLU A 479 22.63 9.58 25.71
N ASN A 480 23.48 10.04 26.63
CA ASN A 480 23.60 11.46 27.03
C ASN A 480 22.26 12.08 27.49
N GLN A 481 21.49 11.36 28.30
CA GLN A 481 20.15 11.74 28.77
C GLN A 481 19.09 11.90 27.67
N GLY A 482 19.39 11.55 26.41
CA GLY A 482 18.42 11.56 25.31
C GLY A 482 18.02 10.15 24.88
N LEU A 483 16.75 9.97 24.51
CA LEU A 483 16.28 8.80 23.78
C LEU A 483 16.43 9.09 22.28
N LYS A 484 17.17 8.25 21.56
CA LYS A 484 17.49 8.43 20.13
C LYS A 484 16.99 7.25 19.32
N GLN A 485 16.37 7.48 18.17
CA GLN A 485 15.95 6.39 17.29
C GLN A 485 17.17 5.71 16.66
N ALA A 486 17.23 4.37 16.71
CA ALA A 486 18.48 3.61 16.53
C ALA A 486 19.04 3.55 15.10
N GLU A 487 18.31 4.04 14.09
CA GLU A 487 18.77 4.08 12.70
C GLU A 487 19.21 5.49 12.29
N THR A 488 18.33 6.47 12.55
CA THR A 488 18.47 7.88 12.19
C THR A 488 19.31 8.69 13.17
N MET A 489 19.40 8.25 14.43
CA MET A 489 19.94 9.01 15.57
C MET A 489 19.20 10.31 15.89
N ALA A 490 18.00 10.53 15.33
CA ALA A 490 17.15 11.64 15.73
C ALA A 490 16.72 11.49 17.20
N CYS A 491 16.69 12.60 17.94
CA CYS A 491 16.26 12.62 19.33
C CYS A 491 14.72 12.62 19.42
N LEU A 492 14.20 11.83 20.35
CA LEU A 492 12.81 11.86 20.77
C LEU A 492 12.55 13.17 21.53
N ASP A 493 11.45 13.82 21.18
CA ASP A 493 11.09 15.15 21.64
C ASP A 493 9.64 15.15 22.17
N THR A 494 9.41 15.76 23.33
CA THR A 494 8.07 15.95 23.94
C THR A 494 7.28 17.12 23.34
N TRP A 495 7.89 17.89 22.43
CA TRP A 495 7.34 19.14 21.87
C TRP A 495 7.02 20.21 22.93
N SER A 496 7.44 20.00 24.19
CA SER A 496 7.09 20.82 25.36
C SER A 496 5.58 20.94 25.62
N ASP A 497 4.79 19.91 25.28
CA ASP A 497 3.35 19.86 25.58
C ASP A 497 2.96 18.68 26.49
N GLU A 498 1.83 18.82 27.20
CA GLU A 498 1.36 17.84 28.19
C GLU A 498 0.73 16.58 27.54
N ASP A 499 0.52 16.56 26.23
CA ASP A 499 -0.17 15.47 25.56
C ASP A 499 0.76 14.26 25.37
N VAL A 500 0.29 13.10 25.81
CA VAL A 500 1.07 11.84 25.81
C VAL A 500 1.12 11.18 24.43
N ASN A 501 0.48 11.79 23.43
CA ASN A 501 0.42 11.33 22.04
C ASN A 501 1.37 12.08 21.10
N THR A 502 1.90 13.22 21.52
CA THR A 502 2.51 14.24 20.66
C THR A 502 4.03 14.17 20.64
N TRP A 503 4.55 12.96 20.45
CA TRP A 503 5.97 12.71 20.27
C TRP A 503 6.45 13.03 18.86
N GLY A 504 7.73 13.33 18.71
CA GLY A 504 8.37 13.39 17.41
C GLY A 504 9.87 13.22 17.46
N LEU A 505 10.45 13.03 16.28
CA LEU A 505 11.89 12.88 16.07
C LEU A 505 12.44 14.15 15.42
N TYR A 506 13.44 14.76 16.07
CA TYR A 506 14.13 15.96 15.60
C TYR A 506 15.65 15.81 15.70
N GLU A 507 16.39 16.79 15.18
CA GLU A 507 17.82 16.90 15.46
C GLU A 507 18.04 17.08 16.98
N CYS A 508 19.07 16.41 17.50
CA CYS A 508 19.42 16.46 18.92
C CYS A 508 20.00 17.83 19.28
N HIS A 509 19.17 18.69 19.87
CA HIS A 509 19.56 20.04 20.31
C HIS A 509 19.73 20.15 21.84
N GLY A 510 19.47 19.07 22.59
CA GLY A 510 19.76 19.00 24.03
C GLY A 510 18.88 19.90 24.91
N GLY A 511 17.73 20.34 24.38
CA GLY A 511 16.71 21.06 25.14
C GLY A 511 16.07 20.16 26.21
N ASN A 512 15.40 20.74 27.19
CA ASN A 512 14.78 19.96 28.28
C ASN A 512 13.67 19.02 27.77
N ASN A 513 13.00 19.39 26.68
CA ASN A 513 12.05 18.59 25.91
C ASN A 513 12.65 17.35 25.20
N GLN A 514 13.98 17.20 25.21
CA GLN A 514 14.69 16.01 24.71
C GLN A 514 15.43 15.25 25.82
N LYS A 515 15.24 15.64 27.10
CA LYS A 515 15.92 15.02 28.25
C LYS A 515 15.00 14.04 28.96
N PHE A 516 15.51 12.84 29.17
CA PHE A 516 14.87 11.75 29.87
C PHE A 516 15.75 11.31 31.05
N VAL A 517 15.16 11.29 32.24
CA VAL A 517 15.76 10.70 33.44
C VAL A 517 15.44 9.21 33.44
N GLN A 518 16.47 8.38 33.58
CA GLN A 518 16.32 6.94 33.69
C GLN A 518 16.15 6.54 35.16
N SER A 519 15.06 5.83 35.48
CA SER A 519 14.83 5.18 36.78
C SER A 519 14.83 3.66 36.61
N ASP A 520 15.35 2.95 37.61
CA ASP A 520 15.30 1.48 37.72
C ASP A 520 15.83 0.71 36.49
N GLY A 521 16.70 1.34 35.70
CA GLY A 521 17.30 0.80 34.48
C GLY A 521 16.33 0.64 33.29
N GLN A 522 15.02 0.61 33.52
CA GLN A 522 14.00 0.34 32.48
C GLN A 522 12.98 1.47 32.29
N VAL A 523 12.88 2.44 33.20
CA VAL A 523 11.91 3.54 33.08
C VAL A 523 12.61 4.81 32.60
N PHE A 524 12.04 5.52 31.63
CA PHE A 524 12.61 6.74 31.04
C PHE A 524 11.57 7.86 31.06
N CYS A 525 11.78 8.89 31.87
CA CYS A 525 10.80 9.93 32.15
C CYS A 525 11.27 11.32 31.70
N ALA A 526 10.43 12.07 30.99
CA ALA A 526 10.65 13.48 30.70
C ALA A 526 9.77 14.36 31.60
N TYR A 527 10.32 15.51 32.02
CA TYR A 527 9.60 16.53 32.75
C TYR A 527 9.06 17.59 31.78
N VAL A 528 7.75 17.70 31.71
CA VAL A 528 7.05 18.83 31.08
C VAL A 528 6.69 19.81 32.20
N ASP A 529 6.74 21.12 31.94
CA ASP A 529 6.79 22.16 32.97
C ASP A 529 5.71 22.04 34.07
N ILE A 530 6.14 22.27 35.32
CA ILE A 530 5.33 22.30 36.55
C ILE A 530 4.41 21.08 36.75
N GLY A 531 5.01 19.90 36.89
CA GLY A 531 4.45 18.81 37.70
C GLY A 531 3.83 17.64 36.94
N SER A 532 3.96 17.58 35.61
CA SER A 532 3.62 16.39 34.83
C SER A 532 4.88 15.66 34.37
N GLU A 533 4.91 14.35 34.58
CA GLU A 533 6.01 13.47 34.18
C GLU A 533 5.47 12.46 33.16
N GLN A 534 6.10 12.39 31.99
CA GLN A 534 5.75 11.45 30.92
C GLN A 534 6.80 10.35 30.86
N CYS A 535 6.41 9.09 31.12
CA CYS A 535 7.35 7.97 31.29
C CYS A 535 7.12 6.81 30.30
N PHE A 536 8.21 6.31 29.76
CA PHE A 536 8.28 5.05 29.01
C PHE A 536 8.80 3.91 29.88
N GLU A 537 8.38 2.69 29.56
CA GLU A 537 9.02 1.44 29.97
C GLU A 537 9.85 0.90 28.79
N GLY A 538 11.17 1.07 28.85
CA GLY A 538 12.11 0.54 27.88
C GLY A 538 12.40 -0.93 28.13
N ARG A 539 11.90 -1.79 27.24
CA ARG A 539 12.14 -3.24 27.28
C ARG A 539 13.27 -3.58 26.30
N ALA A 540 14.35 -4.16 26.81
CA ALA A 540 15.36 -4.81 25.98
C ALA A 540 14.78 -6.08 25.33
N LYS A 541 15.43 -6.57 24.27
CA LYS A 541 15.10 -7.86 23.61
C LYS A 541 16.20 -8.88 23.89
#